data_AF-A0A4C1WD39-F1
#
_entry.id   AF-A0A4C1WD39-F1
#
_cell.length_a   1.000
_cell.length_b   1.000
_cell.length_c   1.000
_cell.angle_alpha   90.00
_cell.angle_beta   90.00
_cell.angle_gamma   90.00
#
_symmetry.space_group_name_H-M   'P 1'
#
loop_
_entity.id
_entity.type
_entity.pdbx_description
1 polymer ?
#
loop_
_entity_poly.entity_id
_entity_poly.type
_entity_poly.pdbx_seq_one_letter_code
_entity_poly.pdbx_strand_id
1 'polypeptide(L)'
;MPPAVDDQVILVPSSSELVTDETMVTKRSDFVKKRCMKVNVKRRSQIFSILNRDFVVLYNINDKGVLSHCRGMNNLPIFTKLAHSGLRVYRKGLLEIEEWLIPRIVRLFQAASAVSFVLMFSFLGFICIYSVIILLYSRYWYAILVYLWWAMTDTGVWYGSERRFEWVRNWHWWSLFRDYYPISLVKTADLDPSRNYLLACHPHGILPAGCFCAFATNALKFNEHYPGLKCNMATLIINFSVPFLRDLFLAMGLCPVSIQSLTGLLNPKKNKGRCVAILIGGAAETLETHPGTHKIILSKRKGFVRIAIMTGSPLVPVYSFGEVDTMPQLHNPPGSALRRFQEWFRELTGVSPVLTLGNGMKKNLGIVPLRVPIHVVVGAPIEVKQNPEPTPEEVDALHARYQHELVKLFDAHKHKYAANPENARLVVI
;
A
#
# COMPACT_ATOMS: atom_id res chain seq x y z
N MET A 1 11.83 37.78 47.50
CA MET A 1 10.74 38.72 47.22
C MET A 1 10.76 39.09 45.75
N PRO A 2 9.60 39.10 45.08
CA PRO A 2 9.38 39.38 43.64
C PRO A 2 9.25 40.91 43.40
N PRO A 3 8.87 41.49 42.23
CA PRO A 3 7.67 41.25 41.36
C PRO A 3 8.05 40.98 39.86
N ALA A 4 7.29 40.39 38.94
CA ALA A 4 5.88 40.41 38.50
C ALA A 4 5.51 41.53 37.47
N VAL A 5 4.72 41.15 36.44
CA VAL A 5 3.77 41.96 35.63
C VAL A 5 4.38 42.72 34.40
N ASP A 6 3.84 42.81 33.17
CA ASP A 6 2.57 42.41 32.50
C ASP A 6 2.76 42.31 30.96
N ASP A 7 1.80 41.67 30.31
CA ASP A 7 1.52 41.71 28.86
C ASP A 7 1.20 43.12 28.34
N GLN A 8 1.60 43.46 27.10
CA GLN A 8 0.74 44.29 26.24
C GLN A 8 1.10 44.20 24.74
N VAL A 9 0.13 43.69 23.98
CA VAL A 9 -0.01 43.77 22.54
C VAL A 9 -0.36 45.20 22.16
N ILE A 10 0.44 45.85 21.30
CA ILE A 10 0.08 47.13 20.67
C ILE A 10 -0.17 46.87 19.19
N LEU A 11 -1.41 47.09 18.75
CA LEU A 11 -1.83 47.16 17.36
C LEU A 11 -1.81 48.62 16.87
N VAL A 12 -1.90 48.78 15.53
CA VAL A 12 -2.39 49.94 14.74
C VAL A 12 -1.29 50.88 14.15
N PRO A 13 -1.40 51.47 12.92
CA PRO A 13 -2.14 51.11 11.69
C PRO A 13 -1.29 51.11 10.39
N SER A 14 -1.89 50.62 9.31
CA SER A 14 -1.46 50.78 7.91
C SER A 14 -1.51 52.22 7.41
N SER A 15 -0.55 52.62 6.58
CA SER A 15 -0.79 53.59 5.51
C SER A 15 0.15 53.36 4.32
N SER A 16 -0.47 53.49 3.16
CA SER A 16 -0.01 53.36 1.79
C SER A 16 0.95 54.47 1.35
N GLU A 17 1.86 54.17 0.42
CA GLU A 17 2.00 54.97 -0.83
C GLU A 17 2.97 54.29 -1.83
N LEU A 18 2.49 54.20 -3.07
CA LEU A 18 3.20 53.73 -4.27
C LEU A 18 3.91 54.91 -4.94
N VAL A 19 5.20 54.75 -5.27
CA VAL A 19 5.83 55.55 -6.34
C VAL A 19 6.74 54.63 -7.16
N THR A 20 6.40 54.51 -8.45
CA THR A 20 7.11 53.79 -9.51
C THR A 20 8.10 54.71 -10.19
N ASP A 21 9.35 54.28 -10.40
CA ASP A 21 10.19 54.87 -11.46
C ASP A 21 11.18 53.83 -12.04
N GLU A 22 11.13 53.66 -13.36
CA GLU A 22 11.63 52.50 -14.13
C GLU A 22 13.05 52.66 -14.68
N THR A 23 13.78 53.70 -14.30
CA THR A 23 15.01 54.11 -15.01
C THR A 23 16.33 53.61 -14.41
N MET A 24 16.31 52.74 -13.40
CA MET A 24 17.54 52.16 -12.78
C MET A 24 17.80 50.67 -13.12
N VAL A 25 17.11 50.10 -14.10
CA VAL A 25 17.12 48.64 -14.34
C VAL A 25 18.34 48.14 -15.13
N THR A 26 19.07 48.98 -15.87
CA THR A 26 20.06 48.48 -16.85
C THR A 26 21.52 48.41 -16.39
N LYS A 27 21.89 48.90 -15.20
CA LYS A 27 23.28 48.82 -14.67
C LYS A 27 23.47 47.89 -13.46
N ARG A 28 22.42 47.18 -13.02
CA ARG A 28 22.46 46.29 -11.84
C ARG A 28 22.36 44.79 -12.14
N SER A 29 22.27 44.38 -13.41
CA SER A 29 22.18 42.95 -13.78
C SER A 29 23.51 42.19 -13.58
N ASP A 30 24.65 42.87 -13.66
CA ASP A 30 25.95 42.19 -13.66
C ASP A 30 26.48 41.88 -12.26
N PHE A 31 25.97 42.55 -11.23
CA PHE A 31 26.35 42.28 -9.83
C PHE A 31 25.60 41.06 -9.24
N VAL A 32 24.40 40.76 -9.75
CA VAL A 32 23.54 39.68 -9.22
C VAL A 32 23.98 38.29 -9.70
N LYS A 33 24.75 38.19 -10.78
CA LYS A 33 25.26 36.91 -11.31
C LYS A 33 26.33 36.23 -10.44
N LYS A 34 26.97 36.92 -9.48
CA LYS A 34 28.12 36.37 -8.74
C LYS A 34 27.81 35.63 -7.43
N ARG A 35 26.56 35.63 -6.92
CA ARG A 35 26.24 34.97 -5.63
C ARG A 35 24.94 34.16 -5.56
N CYS A 36 24.16 34.07 -6.63
CA CYS A 36 22.96 33.23 -6.65
C CYS A 36 23.18 32.03 -7.58
N MET A 37 23.18 30.81 -7.03
CA MET A 37 23.07 29.59 -7.84
C MET A 37 21.60 29.37 -8.21
N LYS A 38 21.29 29.35 -9.51
CA LYS A 38 20.02 28.79 -10.01
C LYS A 38 20.21 27.28 -10.14
N VAL A 39 19.55 26.50 -9.29
CA VAL A 39 19.44 25.05 -9.46
C VAL A 39 18.08 24.76 -10.08
N ASN A 40 18.09 24.09 -11.23
CA ASN A 40 16.88 23.80 -11.99
C ASN A 40 16.19 22.55 -11.40
N VAL A 41 15.26 22.77 -10.47
CA VAL A 41 14.47 21.68 -9.87
C VAL A 41 13.27 21.41 -10.79
N LYS A 42 13.21 20.20 -11.37
CA LYS A 42 11.99 19.72 -12.04
C LYS A 42 10.85 19.68 -11.00
N ARG A 43 9.95 20.65 -11.11
CA ARG A 43 8.76 20.97 -10.30
C ARG A 43 9.02 21.91 -9.10
N ARG A 44 8.77 23.21 -9.35
CA ARG A 44 8.89 24.43 -8.51
C ARG A 44 10.27 25.09 -8.49
N SER A 45 10.37 26.26 -9.11
CA SER A 45 11.54 27.14 -9.09
C SER A 45 11.70 27.78 -7.70
N GLN A 46 12.66 27.30 -6.91
CA GLN A 46 13.12 27.96 -5.69
C GLN A 46 14.47 28.63 -5.96
N ILE A 47 14.65 29.87 -5.48
CA ILE A 47 15.94 30.59 -5.53
C ILE A 47 16.55 30.53 -4.14
N PHE A 48 17.88 30.42 -4.07
CA PHE A 48 18.65 30.38 -2.83
C PHE A 48 19.51 31.63 -2.73
N SER A 49 19.55 32.26 -1.55
CA SER A 49 20.59 33.23 -1.21
C SER A 49 21.32 32.79 0.06
N ILE A 50 22.65 32.73 -0.02
CA ILE A 50 23.51 32.42 1.12
C ILE A 50 23.58 33.68 2.01
N LEU A 51 23.10 33.56 3.25
CA LEU A 51 23.09 34.67 4.21
C LEU A 51 24.48 34.82 4.87
N ASN A 52 25.08 33.71 5.30
CA ASN A 52 26.48 33.60 5.74
C ASN A 52 26.98 32.14 5.60
N ARG A 53 28.15 31.80 6.18
CA ARG A 53 28.72 30.42 6.14
C ARG A 53 27.78 29.34 6.71
N ASP A 54 26.90 29.71 7.63
CA ASP A 54 26.09 28.78 8.44
C ASP A 54 24.59 28.82 8.12
N PHE A 55 24.10 29.77 7.31
CA PHE A 55 22.66 29.96 7.07
C PHE A 55 22.33 30.24 5.60
N VAL A 56 21.23 29.65 5.13
CA VAL A 56 20.68 29.80 3.78
C VAL A 56 19.21 30.18 3.88
N VAL A 57 18.77 31.10 3.03
CA VAL A 57 17.37 31.55 2.95
C VAL A 57 16.71 30.95 1.71
N LEU A 58 15.55 30.32 1.91
CA LEU A 58 14.74 29.72 0.85
C LEU A 58 13.62 30.68 0.40
N TYR A 59 13.58 30.98 -0.90
CA TYR A 59 12.50 31.76 -1.52
C TYR A 59 11.53 30.84 -2.23
N ASN A 60 10.23 30.95 -1.90
CA ASN A 60 9.17 30.25 -2.62
C ASN A 60 8.61 31.18 -3.70
N ILE A 61 8.86 30.87 -4.98
CA ILE A 61 8.31 31.63 -6.09
C ILE A 61 6.93 31.07 -6.39
N ASN A 62 5.90 31.61 -5.74
CA ASN A 62 4.52 31.45 -6.21
C ASN A 62 3.93 32.83 -6.47
N ASP A 63 3.57 33.03 -7.74
CA ASP A 63 2.69 34.02 -8.37
C ASP A 63 2.77 35.49 -7.95
N LYS A 64 3.21 36.30 -8.92
CA LYS A 64 3.49 37.75 -8.91
C LYS A 64 4.91 38.09 -8.45
N GLY A 65 5.81 38.09 -9.43
CA GLY A 65 7.19 38.50 -9.24
C GLY A 65 7.30 39.95 -8.75
N VAL A 66 7.78 40.13 -7.53
CA VAL A 66 8.43 41.37 -7.09
C VAL A 66 9.61 40.98 -6.20
N LEU A 67 10.83 41.28 -6.66
CA LEU A 67 12.06 41.19 -5.88
C LEU A 67 12.21 42.48 -5.08
N SER A 68 11.79 42.51 -3.81
CA SER A 68 12.10 43.62 -2.91
C SER A 68 13.47 43.41 -2.24
N HIS A 69 14.42 44.31 -2.52
CA HIS A 69 15.78 44.29 -2.03
C HIS A 69 15.83 44.81 -0.57
N CYS A 70 16.23 44.00 0.41
CA CYS A 70 16.55 44.51 1.76
C CYS A 70 17.97 45.08 1.77
N ARG A 71 18.09 46.42 1.77
CA ARG A 71 19.38 47.12 1.86
C ARG A 71 19.67 47.47 3.33
N GLY A 72 20.80 46.96 3.84
CA GLY A 72 21.50 47.46 5.03
C GLY A 72 20.91 47.07 6.38
N MET A 73 21.47 46.05 7.04
CA MET A 73 21.37 45.92 8.50
C MET A 73 22.67 45.31 9.05
N ASN A 74 23.50 46.18 9.65
CA ASN A 74 24.57 45.78 10.55
C ASN A 74 23.94 45.32 11.88
N ASN A 75 24.42 44.18 12.39
CA ASN A 75 24.33 43.66 13.76
C ASN A 75 22.95 43.62 14.49
N LEU A 76 22.33 42.42 14.44
CA LEU A 76 21.23 41.83 15.25
C LEU A 76 19.82 42.47 15.22
N PRO A 77 18.72 41.69 15.40
CA PRO A 77 18.52 40.25 15.22
C PRO A 77 17.74 39.98 13.92
N ILE A 78 18.38 39.33 12.96
CA ILE A 78 17.85 39.01 11.63
C ILE A 78 16.62 38.07 11.69
N PHE A 79 16.43 37.36 12.80
CA PHE A 79 15.44 36.30 12.95
C PHE A 79 13.98 36.80 13.03
N THR A 80 13.73 37.96 13.64
CA THR A 80 12.35 38.45 13.86
C THR A 80 11.72 39.09 12.63
N LYS A 81 12.51 39.68 11.71
CA LYS A 81 11.98 40.35 10.51
C LYS A 81 11.69 39.41 9.33
N LEU A 82 12.37 38.26 9.23
CA LEU A 82 12.18 37.30 8.12
C LEU A 82 10.90 36.46 8.27
N ALA A 83 10.39 36.29 9.49
CA ALA A 83 9.15 35.55 9.74
C ALA A 83 7.90 36.23 9.11
N HIS A 84 7.88 37.56 9.04
CA HIS A 84 6.74 38.33 8.48
C HIS A 84 6.65 38.29 6.95
N SER A 85 7.65 37.76 6.24
CA SER A 85 7.73 37.79 4.77
C SER A 85 7.58 36.39 4.13
N GLY A 86 7.19 35.37 4.90
CA GLY A 86 7.07 34.00 4.41
C GLY A 86 8.42 33.33 4.08
N LEU A 87 9.53 33.97 4.44
CA LEU A 87 10.90 33.49 4.23
C LEU A 87 11.29 32.54 5.36
N ARG A 88 11.66 31.31 5.00
CA ARG A 88 12.24 30.35 5.95
C ARG A 88 13.75 30.42 5.89
N VAL A 89 14.36 30.68 7.04
CA VAL A 89 15.81 30.68 7.22
C VAL A 89 16.22 29.33 7.80
N TYR A 90 17.09 28.63 7.10
CA TYR A 90 17.60 27.35 7.55
C TYR A 90 19.09 27.47 7.85
N ARG A 91 19.53 26.77 8.90
CA ARG A 91 20.95 26.53 9.08
C ARG A 91 21.42 25.62 7.95
N LYS A 92 22.57 25.90 7.33
CA LYS A 92 23.09 25.18 6.17
C LYS A 92 23.22 23.68 6.43
N GLY A 93 23.70 23.30 7.62
CA GLY A 93 23.73 21.89 8.05
C GLY A 93 22.33 21.25 8.22
N LEU A 94 21.30 22.03 8.56
CA LEU A 94 19.92 21.55 8.66
C LEU A 94 19.32 21.28 7.27
N LEU A 95 19.63 22.14 6.29
CA LEU A 95 19.27 21.92 4.88
C LEU A 95 19.96 20.69 4.29
N GLU A 96 21.26 20.50 4.55
CA GLU A 96 21.99 19.31 4.10
C GLU A 96 21.41 18.02 4.73
N ILE A 97 20.99 18.08 6.01
CA ILE A 97 20.26 16.99 6.67
C ILE A 97 18.90 16.75 5.99
N GLU A 98 18.13 17.81 5.72
CA GLU A 98 16.79 17.73 5.14
C GLU A 98 16.81 17.22 3.68
N GLU A 99 17.82 17.61 2.89
CA GLU A 99 17.96 17.21 1.48
C GLU A 99 18.59 15.82 1.29
N TRP A 100 19.51 15.41 2.17
CA TRP A 100 20.28 14.19 1.96
C TRP A 100 19.93 13.05 2.93
N LEU A 101 19.83 13.36 4.23
CA LEU A 101 19.65 12.33 5.26
C LEU A 101 18.20 11.85 5.33
N ILE A 102 17.23 12.78 5.32
CA ILE A 102 15.80 12.44 5.44
C ILE A 102 15.35 11.50 4.30
N PRO A 103 15.62 11.75 3.01
CA PRO A 103 15.19 10.85 1.94
C PRO A 103 15.86 9.47 1.99
N ARG A 104 17.06 9.35 2.57
CA ARG A 104 17.74 8.06 2.77
C ARG A 104 17.10 7.28 3.91
N ILE A 105 16.85 7.93 5.03
CA ILE A 105 16.15 7.33 6.17
C ILE A 105 14.76 6.85 5.76
N VAL A 106 13.99 7.69 5.05
CA VAL A 106 12.67 7.31 4.52
C VAL A 106 12.80 6.09 3.60
N ARG A 107 13.76 6.08 2.68
CA ARG A 107 13.99 4.93 1.79
C ARG A 107 14.36 3.66 2.56
N LEU A 108 15.11 3.77 3.65
CA LEU A 108 15.43 2.65 4.53
C LEU A 108 14.17 2.11 5.22
N PHE A 109 13.33 2.97 5.77
CA PHE A 109 12.08 2.57 6.40
C PHE A 109 11.07 1.98 5.40
N GLN A 110 11.00 2.51 4.17
CA GLN A 110 10.23 1.90 3.09
C GLN A 110 10.74 0.49 2.80
N ALA A 111 12.05 0.30 2.65
CA ALA A 111 12.63 -1.03 2.43
C ALA A 111 12.37 -1.99 3.60
N ALA A 112 12.52 -1.50 4.84
CA ALA A 112 12.20 -2.26 6.04
C ALA A 112 10.72 -2.67 6.08
N SER A 113 9.81 -1.79 5.64
CA SER A 113 8.38 -2.11 5.57
C SER A 113 8.07 -3.21 4.55
N ALA A 114 8.69 -3.18 3.35
CA ALA A 114 8.54 -4.24 2.36
C ALA A 114 9.13 -5.57 2.83
N VAL A 115 10.30 -5.56 3.45
CA VAL A 115 10.89 -6.76 4.06
C VAL A 115 10.02 -7.28 5.19
N SER A 116 9.49 -6.40 6.05
CA SER A 116 8.62 -6.81 7.15
C SER A 116 7.34 -7.49 6.66
N PHE A 117 6.80 -7.07 5.51
CA PHE A 117 5.65 -7.73 4.88
C PHE A 117 6.00 -9.16 4.44
N VAL A 118 7.14 -9.36 3.79
CA VAL A 118 7.65 -10.71 3.46
C VAL A 118 7.82 -11.54 4.72
N LEU A 119 8.49 -11.00 5.74
CA LEU A 119 8.73 -11.70 7.00
C LEU A 119 7.43 -12.03 7.75
N MET A 120 6.42 -11.14 7.68
CA MET A 120 5.13 -11.33 8.31
C MET A 120 4.39 -12.55 7.75
N PHE A 121 4.36 -12.70 6.42
CA PHE A 121 3.67 -13.82 5.79
C PHE A 121 4.50 -15.12 5.76
N SER A 122 5.84 -15.04 5.83
CA SER A 122 6.71 -16.23 5.78
C SER A 122 7.15 -16.76 7.14
N PHE A 123 7.37 -15.90 8.14
CA PHE A 123 8.06 -16.30 9.39
C PHE A 123 7.31 -15.96 10.67
N LEU A 124 6.42 -14.97 10.68
CA LEU A 124 5.77 -14.52 11.92
C LEU A 124 4.99 -15.64 12.61
N GLY A 125 4.36 -16.56 11.86
CA GLY A 125 3.68 -17.71 12.45
C GLY A 125 4.60 -18.59 13.31
N PHE A 126 5.81 -18.88 12.83
CA PHE A 126 6.80 -19.65 13.61
C PHE A 126 7.25 -18.90 14.86
N ILE A 127 7.46 -17.58 14.74
CA ILE A 127 7.82 -16.73 15.87
C ILE A 127 6.70 -16.73 16.92
N CYS A 128 5.44 -16.66 16.49
CA CYS A 128 4.28 -16.71 17.39
C CYS A 128 4.18 -18.07 18.10
N ILE A 129 4.34 -19.19 17.39
CA ILE A 129 4.33 -20.53 17.99
C ILE A 129 5.46 -20.66 19.01
N TYR A 130 6.68 -20.27 18.64
CA TYR A 130 7.83 -20.30 19.53
C TYR A 130 7.63 -19.41 20.77
N SER A 131 7.01 -18.24 20.60
CA SER A 131 6.67 -17.34 21.71
C SER A 131 5.66 -17.98 22.67
N VAL A 132 4.63 -18.67 22.16
CA VAL A 132 3.69 -19.43 23.00
C VAL A 132 4.42 -20.49 23.82
N ILE A 133 5.33 -21.26 23.18
CA ILE A 133 6.11 -22.29 23.86
C ILE A 133 6.93 -21.67 25.00
N ILE A 134 7.71 -20.61 24.73
CA ILE A 134 8.49 -19.92 25.77
C ILE A 134 7.60 -19.44 26.92
N LEU A 135 6.45 -18.83 26.60
CA LEU A 135 5.57 -18.28 27.62
C LEU A 135 4.90 -19.37 28.47
N LEU A 136 4.66 -20.56 27.91
CA LEU A 136 4.22 -21.75 28.66
C LEU A 136 5.29 -22.28 29.64
N TYR A 137 6.58 -22.09 29.35
CA TYR A 137 7.69 -22.41 30.28
C TYR A 137 8.03 -21.27 31.23
N SER A 138 7.32 -20.14 31.16
CA SER A 138 7.54 -18.97 32.00
C SER A 138 6.56 -18.90 33.18
N ARG A 139 6.76 -17.94 34.09
CA ARG A 139 5.78 -17.62 35.15
C ARG A 139 4.40 -17.17 34.64
N TYR A 140 4.25 -16.91 33.34
CA TYR A 140 3.00 -16.46 32.72
C TYR A 140 2.16 -17.60 32.11
N TRP A 141 2.54 -18.87 32.31
CA TRP A 141 1.91 -20.03 31.68
C TRP A 141 0.39 -20.10 31.85
N TYR A 142 -0.14 -19.74 33.02
CA TYR A 142 -1.57 -19.75 33.30
C TYR A 142 -2.34 -18.78 32.38
N ALA A 143 -1.80 -17.58 32.14
CA ALA A 143 -2.41 -16.59 31.26
C ALA A 143 -2.43 -17.09 29.81
N ILE A 144 -1.37 -17.81 29.40
CA ILE A 144 -1.31 -18.42 28.06
C ILE A 144 -2.32 -19.56 27.93
N LEU A 145 -2.50 -20.41 28.93
CA LEU A 145 -3.53 -21.45 28.88
C LEU A 145 -4.93 -20.86 28.76
N VAL A 146 -5.24 -19.80 29.51
CA VAL A 146 -6.52 -19.07 29.39
C VAL A 146 -6.68 -18.49 27.99
N TYR A 147 -5.64 -17.85 27.45
CA TYR A 147 -5.64 -17.32 26.09
C TYR A 147 -5.85 -18.43 25.04
N LEU A 148 -5.17 -19.57 25.15
CA LEU A 148 -5.30 -20.69 24.22
C LEU A 148 -6.70 -21.33 24.31
N TRP A 149 -7.23 -21.49 25.52
CA TRP A 149 -8.60 -21.96 25.72
C TRP A 149 -9.62 -21.04 25.05
N TRP A 150 -9.53 -19.73 25.29
CA TRP A 150 -10.35 -18.75 24.58
C TRP A 150 -10.15 -18.83 23.07
N ALA A 151 -8.90 -18.96 22.61
CA ALA A 151 -8.59 -18.96 21.19
C ALA A 151 -9.17 -20.19 20.47
N MET A 152 -9.20 -21.35 21.13
CA MET A 152 -9.78 -22.59 20.59
C MET A 152 -11.31 -22.59 20.62
N THR A 153 -11.92 -21.92 21.60
CA THR A 153 -13.39 -21.85 21.76
C THR A 153 -14.03 -20.71 20.97
N ASP A 154 -13.22 -19.74 20.52
CA ASP A 154 -13.65 -18.62 19.68
C ASP A 154 -13.97 -19.05 18.24
N THR A 155 -15.20 -19.54 18.06
CA THR A 155 -15.72 -19.95 16.76
C THR A 155 -16.01 -18.78 15.82
N GLY A 156 -16.14 -17.55 16.34
CA GLY A 156 -16.51 -16.36 15.57
C GLY A 156 -15.51 -16.02 14.45
N VAL A 157 -14.27 -16.48 14.56
CA VAL A 157 -13.25 -16.43 13.49
C VAL A 157 -13.78 -17.04 12.18
N TRP A 158 -14.46 -18.18 12.28
CA TRP A 158 -14.79 -19.05 11.14
C TRP A 158 -16.10 -18.67 10.44
N TYR A 159 -16.93 -17.81 11.06
CA TYR A 159 -18.26 -17.42 10.57
C TYR A 159 -18.36 -15.92 10.23
N GLY A 160 -17.24 -15.35 9.82
CA GLY A 160 -17.16 -13.95 9.38
C GLY A 160 -16.96 -12.99 10.55
N SER A 161 -15.73 -12.99 11.10
CA SER A 161 -15.36 -12.14 12.22
C SER A 161 -15.32 -10.66 11.83
N GLU A 162 -15.82 -9.81 12.74
CA GLU A 162 -15.79 -8.36 12.57
C GLU A 162 -14.62 -7.69 13.31
N ARG A 163 -13.66 -8.46 13.84
CA ARG A 163 -12.53 -7.98 14.66
C ARG A 163 -11.46 -7.22 13.88
N ARG A 164 -11.89 -6.29 13.04
CA ARG A 164 -11.08 -5.37 12.26
C ARG A 164 -10.93 -4.07 13.03
N PHE A 165 -9.70 -3.67 13.33
CA PHE A 165 -9.39 -2.47 14.10
C PHE A 165 -8.77 -1.39 13.21
N GLU A 166 -9.44 -0.24 13.13
CA GLU A 166 -9.00 0.85 12.24
C GLU A 166 -7.62 1.40 12.63
N TRP A 167 -7.29 1.46 13.92
CA TRP A 167 -5.99 1.94 14.35
C TRP A 167 -4.84 1.07 13.84
N VAL A 168 -5.03 -0.26 13.75
CA VAL A 168 -4.05 -1.19 13.14
C VAL A 168 -3.93 -0.95 11.65
N ARG A 169 -5.06 -0.79 10.95
CA ARG A 169 -5.09 -0.52 9.51
C ARG A 169 -4.58 0.87 9.12
N ASN A 170 -4.55 1.80 10.07
CA ASN A 170 -4.05 3.17 9.92
C ASN A 170 -2.59 3.35 10.36
N TRP A 171 -1.87 2.28 10.73
CA TRP A 171 -0.45 2.39 11.06
C TRP A 171 0.33 3.06 9.92
N HIS A 172 1.18 4.04 10.27
CA HIS A 172 2.01 4.75 9.30
C HIS A 172 2.94 3.80 8.52
N TRP A 173 3.25 2.64 9.09
CA TRP A 173 4.00 1.56 8.44
C TRP A 173 3.41 1.14 7.09
N TRP A 174 2.08 1.18 6.93
CA TRP A 174 1.42 0.85 5.66
C TRP A 174 1.60 1.94 4.59
N SER A 175 1.80 3.20 5.00
CA SER A 175 2.14 4.28 4.07
C SER A 175 3.56 4.10 3.53
N LEU A 176 4.51 3.73 4.39
CA LEU A 176 5.87 3.38 3.99
C LEU A 176 5.88 2.18 3.02
N PHE A 177 5.05 1.17 3.30
CA PHE A 177 4.89 -0.01 2.45
C PHE A 177 4.35 0.36 1.06
N ARG A 178 3.27 1.16 1.02
CA ARG A 178 2.72 1.72 -0.23
C ARG A 178 3.79 2.46 -1.03
N ASP A 179 4.56 3.33 -0.37
CA ASP A 179 5.52 4.21 -1.02
C ASP A 179 6.83 3.49 -1.41
N TYR A 180 7.05 2.26 -0.93
CA TYR A 180 8.14 1.40 -1.42
C TYR A 180 7.89 0.91 -2.85
N TYR A 181 6.67 0.46 -3.14
CA TYR A 181 6.21 -0.07 -4.43
C TYR A 181 5.35 0.92 -5.24
N PRO A 182 5.41 2.23 -4.97
CA PRO A 182 4.38 3.19 -5.38
C PRO A 182 2.96 2.64 -5.66
N ILE A 183 2.33 2.00 -4.67
CA ILE A 183 1.05 1.30 -4.87
C ILE A 183 -0.10 2.31 -5.06
N SER A 184 -1.00 2.03 -6.02
CA SER A 184 -2.21 2.82 -6.25
C SER A 184 -3.45 1.92 -6.40
N LEU A 185 -4.61 2.46 -6.00
CA LEU A 185 -5.92 1.86 -6.19
C LEU A 185 -6.68 2.63 -7.28
N VAL A 186 -7.06 1.95 -8.35
CA VAL A 186 -7.74 2.52 -9.51
C VAL A 186 -9.19 2.02 -9.50
N LYS A 187 -10.12 2.93 -9.23
CA LYS A 187 -11.56 2.68 -9.29
C LYS A 187 -12.06 2.91 -10.72
N THR A 188 -12.76 1.92 -11.28
CA THR A 188 -13.37 2.03 -12.62
C THR A 188 -14.90 2.16 -12.60
N ALA A 189 -15.56 1.78 -11.50
CA ALA A 189 -17.00 1.86 -11.32
C ALA A 189 -17.35 2.16 -9.86
N ASP A 190 -18.52 2.75 -9.62
CA ASP A 190 -19.12 2.84 -8.30
C ASP A 190 -19.65 1.49 -7.84
N LEU A 191 -19.62 1.29 -6.52
CA LEU A 191 -20.18 0.13 -5.85
C LEU A 191 -21.19 0.62 -4.82
N ASP A 192 -22.42 0.13 -4.89
CA ASP A 192 -23.53 0.52 -4.03
C ASP A 192 -23.32 0.02 -2.59
N PRO A 193 -23.22 0.91 -1.58
CA PRO A 193 -23.00 0.51 -0.19
C PRO A 193 -24.18 -0.26 0.43
N SER A 194 -25.32 -0.35 -0.23
CA SER A 194 -26.44 -1.19 0.21
C SER A 194 -26.19 -2.69 -0.01
N ARG A 195 -25.18 -3.06 -0.80
CA ARG A 195 -24.91 -4.43 -1.27
C ARG A 195 -23.57 -4.96 -0.74
N ASN A 196 -23.40 -6.28 -0.83
CA ASN A 196 -22.15 -6.96 -0.51
C ASN A 196 -21.48 -7.46 -1.80
N TYR A 197 -20.15 -7.43 -1.85
CA TYR A 197 -19.36 -7.71 -3.06
C TYR A 197 -18.25 -8.73 -2.80
N LEU A 198 -18.02 -9.61 -3.77
CA LEU A 198 -16.87 -10.51 -3.78
C LEU A 198 -15.86 -10.02 -4.83
N LEU A 199 -14.74 -9.49 -4.36
CA LEU A 199 -13.66 -8.94 -5.18
C LEU A 199 -12.67 -10.06 -5.50
N ALA A 200 -12.67 -10.53 -6.74
CA ALA A 200 -11.79 -11.60 -7.17
C ALA A 200 -10.52 -11.00 -7.79
N CYS A 201 -9.41 -11.13 -7.05
CA CYS A 201 -8.15 -10.45 -7.26
C CYS A 201 -7.14 -11.33 -7.99
N HIS A 202 -6.45 -10.72 -8.96
CA HIS A 202 -5.45 -11.35 -9.83
C HIS A 202 -4.26 -10.43 -10.06
N PRO A 203 -3.06 -10.94 -10.37
CA PRO A 203 -2.65 -12.31 -10.04
C PRO A 203 -2.52 -12.47 -8.51
N HIS A 204 -2.51 -13.71 -8.02
CA HIS A 204 -2.08 -14.06 -6.67
C HIS A 204 -0.64 -13.61 -6.41
N GLY A 205 0.23 -13.78 -7.40
CA GLY A 205 1.67 -13.56 -7.27
C GLY A 205 2.33 -14.49 -6.24
N ILE A 206 3.57 -14.16 -5.87
CA ILE A 206 4.26 -14.82 -4.75
C ILE A 206 3.71 -14.29 -3.43
N LEU A 207 3.72 -12.97 -3.27
CA LEU A 207 3.04 -12.26 -2.20
C LEU A 207 2.23 -11.10 -2.80
N PRO A 208 0.94 -10.98 -2.46
CA PRO A 208 0.00 -10.05 -3.08
C PRO A 208 0.05 -8.65 -2.44
N ALA A 209 1.20 -7.96 -2.57
CA ALA A 209 1.45 -6.66 -1.98
C ALA A 209 0.39 -5.61 -2.35
N GLY A 210 -0.02 -5.57 -3.62
CA GLY A 210 -1.04 -4.62 -4.10
C GLY A 210 -2.37 -4.82 -3.39
N CYS A 211 -2.92 -6.03 -3.48
CA CYS A 211 -4.22 -6.36 -2.88
C CYS A 211 -4.20 -6.26 -1.35
N PHE A 212 -3.09 -6.65 -0.71
CA PHE A 212 -2.92 -6.45 0.73
C PHE A 212 -3.00 -4.96 1.11
N CYS A 213 -2.23 -4.12 0.42
CA CYS A 213 -2.25 -2.68 0.68
C CYS A 213 -3.65 -2.09 0.46
N ALA A 214 -4.34 -2.50 -0.61
CA ALA A 214 -5.67 -2.03 -0.96
C ALA A 214 -6.77 -2.45 0.00
N PHE A 215 -6.78 -3.72 0.43
CA PHE A 215 -7.94 -4.32 1.08
C PHE A 215 -7.71 -4.69 2.55
N ALA A 216 -6.46 -4.90 2.97
CA ALA A 216 -6.10 -5.21 4.37
C ALA A 216 -5.57 -4.00 5.15
N THR A 217 -5.32 -2.86 4.51
CA THR A 217 -4.87 -1.61 5.18
C THR A 217 -5.72 -0.42 4.75
N ASN A 218 -5.45 0.77 5.31
CA ASN A 218 -6.08 2.02 4.88
C ASN A 218 -5.11 2.93 4.11
N ALA A 219 -3.91 2.45 3.75
CA ALA A 219 -2.88 3.27 3.08
C ALA A 219 -3.29 3.77 1.69
N LEU A 220 -4.17 3.04 0.99
CA LEU A 220 -4.79 3.44 -0.28
C LEU A 220 -6.16 4.09 -0.12
N LYS A 221 -6.59 4.40 1.12
CA LYS A 221 -7.84 5.10 1.40
C LYS A 221 -9.05 4.44 0.72
N PHE A 222 -9.18 3.12 0.80
CA PHE A 222 -10.28 2.35 0.18
C PHE A 222 -11.66 2.96 0.47
N ASN A 223 -11.91 3.40 1.71
CA ASN A 223 -13.18 4.02 2.13
C ASN A 223 -13.45 5.38 1.45
N GLU A 224 -12.44 6.09 0.97
CA GLU A 224 -12.62 7.32 0.17
C GLU A 224 -13.00 6.97 -1.28
N HIS A 225 -12.44 5.89 -1.83
CA HIS A 225 -12.80 5.38 -3.15
C HIS A 225 -14.21 4.74 -3.16
N TYR A 226 -14.56 4.03 -2.09
CA TYR A 226 -15.83 3.33 -1.94
C TYR A 226 -16.50 3.66 -0.61
N PRO A 227 -17.14 4.84 -0.49
CA PRO A 227 -17.80 5.27 0.73
C PRO A 227 -18.86 4.27 1.20
N GLY A 228 -18.88 3.97 2.49
CA GLY A 228 -19.82 3.03 3.09
C GLY A 228 -19.44 1.55 2.95
N LEU A 229 -18.42 1.21 2.16
CA LEU A 229 -17.93 -0.16 2.04
C LEU A 229 -16.84 -0.48 3.07
N LYS A 230 -16.91 -1.67 3.65
CA LYS A 230 -15.88 -2.25 4.51
C LYS A 230 -15.32 -3.50 3.85
N CYS A 231 -14.02 -3.47 3.51
CA CYS A 231 -13.35 -4.60 2.87
C CYS A 231 -12.58 -5.46 3.87
N ASN A 232 -12.79 -6.77 3.77
CA ASN A 232 -11.97 -7.82 4.35
C ASN A 232 -11.17 -8.51 3.24
N MET A 233 -9.98 -9.01 3.55
CA MET A 233 -9.18 -9.78 2.58
C MET A 233 -9.02 -11.22 3.07
N ALA A 234 -9.38 -12.17 2.22
CA ALA A 234 -9.33 -13.59 2.52
C ALA A 234 -7.92 -14.14 2.33
N THR A 235 -7.43 -14.92 3.29
CA THR A 235 -6.12 -15.58 3.24
C THR A 235 -6.17 -16.98 3.86
N LEU A 236 -5.04 -17.69 3.80
CA LEU A 236 -4.88 -19.08 4.22
C LEU A 236 -5.46 -19.34 5.62
N ILE A 237 -6.27 -20.40 5.73
CA ILE A 237 -6.99 -20.80 6.95
C ILE A 237 -6.04 -20.98 8.14
N ILE A 238 -4.86 -21.55 7.91
CA ILE A 238 -3.85 -21.82 8.96
C ILE A 238 -3.40 -20.56 9.71
N ASN A 239 -3.43 -19.38 9.07
CA ASN A 239 -3.07 -18.11 9.71
C ASN A 239 -3.99 -17.80 10.91
N PHE A 240 -5.20 -18.36 10.90
CA PHE A 240 -6.20 -18.15 11.93
C PHE A 240 -6.20 -19.22 13.02
N SER A 241 -5.41 -20.27 12.85
CA SER A 241 -5.16 -21.31 13.85
C SER A 241 -3.92 -21.01 14.71
N VAL A 242 -3.04 -20.10 14.27
CA VAL A 242 -1.81 -19.74 14.98
C VAL A 242 -2.08 -18.61 15.99
N PRO A 243 -1.86 -18.84 17.31
CA PRO A 243 -1.88 -17.82 18.36
C PRO A 243 -1.14 -16.53 17.99
N PHE A 244 -1.62 -15.38 18.46
CA PHE A 244 -1.10 -14.03 18.21
C PHE A 244 -1.14 -13.58 16.73
N LEU A 245 -0.68 -14.41 15.79
CA LEU A 245 -0.79 -14.18 14.36
C LEU A 245 -2.27 -14.00 13.97
N ARG A 246 -3.14 -14.90 14.46
CA ARG A 246 -4.58 -14.82 14.26
C ARG A 246 -5.13 -13.45 14.64
N ASP A 247 -4.80 -12.97 15.84
CA ASP A 247 -5.35 -11.72 16.36
C ASP A 247 -4.84 -10.51 15.58
N LEU A 248 -3.55 -10.51 15.20
CA LEU A 248 -3.00 -9.47 14.31
C LEU A 248 -3.69 -9.47 12.94
N PHE A 249 -3.91 -10.65 12.35
CA PHE A 249 -4.51 -10.77 11.02
C PHE A 249 -5.97 -10.35 11.03
N LEU A 250 -6.74 -10.78 12.03
CA LEU A 250 -8.10 -10.31 12.24
C LEU A 250 -8.14 -8.80 12.44
N ALA A 251 -7.22 -8.24 13.25
CA ALA A 251 -7.12 -6.80 13.49
C ALA A 251 -6.89 -6.00 12.21
N MET A 252 -6.08 -6.51 11.28
CA MET A 252 -5.91 -5.92 9.95
C MET A 252 -7.16 -6.07 9.07
N GLY A 253 -8.12 -6.91 9.43
CA GLY A 253 -9.31 -7.21 8.64
C GLY A 253 -9.10 -8.35 7.64
N LEU A 254 -8.08 -9.19 7.85
CA LEU A 254 -7.96 -10.46 7.14
C LEU A 254 -9.00 -11.46 7.66
N CYS A 255 -9.46 -12.36 6.79
CA CYS A 255 -10.37 -13.44 7.17
C CYS A 255 -9.95 -14.79 6.57
N PRO A 256 -10.39 -15.93 7.13
CA PRO A 256 -10.12 -17.23 6.56
C PRO A 256 -10.77 -17.36 5.18
N VAL A 257 -10.04 -17.91 4.21
CA VAL A 257 -10.57 -18.33 2.90
C VAL A 257 -11.35 -19.64 3.02
N SER A 258 -12.45 -19.63 3.78
CA SER A 258 -13.37 -20.76 3.95
C SER A 258 -14.78 -20.38 3.53
N ILE A 259 -15.58 -21.36 3.09
CA ILE A 259 -16.96 -21.12 2.67
C ILE A 259 -17.76 -20.45 3.80
N GLN A 260 -17.63 -20.93 5.03
CA GLN A 260 -18.34 -20.42 6.21
C GLN A 260 -17.98 -18.95 6.51
N SER A 261 -16.70 -18.60 6.44
CA SER A 261 -16.23 -17.23 6.68
C SER A 261 -16.72 -16.29 5.60
N LEU A 262 -16.55 -16.67 4.34
CA LEU A 262 -16.89 -15.87 3.17
C LEU A 262 -18.41 -15.64 3.07
N THR A 263 -19.20 -16.71 3.19
CA THR A 263 -20.68 -16.62 3.20
C THR A 263 -21.20 -15.87 4.43
N GLY A 264 -20.56 -16.02 5.59
CA GLY A 264 -20.91 -15.28 6.80
C GLY A 264 -20.71 -13.75 6.66
N LEU A 265 -19.59 -13.33 6.07
CA LEU A 265 -19.32 -11.90 5.79
C LEU A 265 -20.22 -11.35 4.68
N LEU A 266 -20.50 -12.15 3.66
CA LEU A 266 -21.29 -11.72 2.50
C LEU A 266 -22.80 -11.90 2.69
N ASN A 267 -23.27 -12.48 3.80
CA ASN A 267 -24.68 -12.73 4.05
C ASN A 267 -25.50 -11.42 4.01
N PRO A 268 -26.37 -11.23 2.99
CA PRO A 268 -27.11 -9.98 2.81
C PRO A 268 -28.16 -9.72 3.90
N LYS A 269 -28.56 -10.76 4.65
CA LYS A 269 -29.49 -10.62 5.79
C LYS A 269 -28.80 -10.07 7.04
N LYS A 270 -27.49 -10.31 7.18
CA LYS A 270 -26.68 -9.90 8.34
C LYS A 270 -25.92 -8.60 8.07
N ASN A 271 -25.45 -8.43 6.84
CA ASN A 271 -24.46 -7.43 6.48
C ASN A 271 -24.92 -6.61 5.27
N LYS A 272 -24.58 -5.33 5.28
CA LYS A 272 -24.63 -4.43 4.11
C LYS A 272 -23.29 -3.73 3.97
N GLY A 273 -22.93 -3.38 2.74
CA GLY A 273 -21.68 -2.67 2.44
C GLY A 273 -20.42 -3.49 2.75
N ARG A 274 -20.48 -4.83 2.72
CA ARG A 274 -19.30 -5.68 2.92
C ARG A 274 -18.65 -6.01 1.59
N CYS A 275 -17.33 -5.90 1.53
CA CYS A 275 -16.53 -6.42 0.44
C CYS A 275 -15.63 -7.52 0.99
N VAL A 276 -15.49 -8.63 0.26
CA VAL A 276 -14.46 -9.62 0.55
C VAL A 276 -13.55 -9.76 -0.65
N ALA A 277 -12.28 -9.42 -0.50
CA ALA A 277 -11.25 -9.60 -1.51
C ALA A 277 -10.62 -10.99 -1.37
N ILE A 278 -10.64 -11.77 -2.44
CA ILE A 278 -10.04 -13.11 -2.51
C ILE A 278 -9.03 -13.15 -3.64
N LEU A 279 -7.84 -13.69 -3.37
CA LEU A 279 -6.86 -13.97 -4.42
C LEU A 279 -7.17 -15.30 -5.06
N ILE A 280 -7.41 -15.26 -6.37
CA ILE A 280 -7.66 -16.46 -7.15
C ILE A 280 -6.32 -17.03 -7.63
N GLY A 281 -6.28 -18.32 -7.98
CA GLY A 281 -5.06 -19.04 -8.38
C GLY A 281 -4.39 -19.79 -7.23
N GLY A 282 -4.18 -19.11 -6.09
CA GLY A 282 -3.58 -19.67 -4.88
C GLY A 282 -2.10 -20.04 -5.05
N ALA A 283 -1.57 -20.89 -4.17
CA ALA A 283 -0.17 -21.33 -4.19
C ALA A 283 0.28 -21.92 -5.54
N ALA A 284 -0.64 -22.52 -6.31
CA ALA A 284 -0.30 -23.04 -7.63
C ALA A 284 0.07 -21.94 -8.63
N GLU A 285 -0.47 -20.72 -8.51
CA GLU A 285 -0.18 -19.62 -9.45
C GLU A 285 1.13 -18.92 -9.12
N THR A 286 1.53 -18.92 -7.84
CA THR A 286 2.84 -18.44 -7.37
C THR A 286 4.00 -19.07 -8.16
N LEU A 287 3.82 -20.33 -8.55
CA LEU A 287 4.73 -21.11 -9.36
C LEU A 287 4.83 -20.66 -10.83
N GLU A 288 3.85 -19.95 -11.35
CA GLU A 288 3.83 -19.38 -12.72
C GLU A 288 4.19 -17.88 -12.73
N THR A 289 4.47 -17.30 -11.57
CA THR A 289 4.70 -15.85 -11.40
C THR A 289 6.11 -15.46 -11.87
N HIS A 290 6.25 -15.11 -13.15
CA HIS A 290 7.52 -14.62 -13.69
C HIS A 290 7.40 -13.15 -14.13
N PRO A 291 8.47 -12.35 -13.99
CA PRO A 291 8.45 -10.95 -14.43
C PRO A 291 8.02 -10.82 -15.90
N GLY A 292 7.20 -9.80 -16.18
CA GLY A 292 6.64 -9.53 -17.50
C GLY A 292 5.61 -10.56 -17.99
N THR A 293 5.24 -11.55 -17.19
CA THR A 293 4.22 -12.53 -17.56
C THR A 293 2.88 -12.22 -16.91
N HIS A 294 1.80 -12.35 -17.68
CA HIS A 294 0.43 -12.16 -17.18
C HIS A 294 -0.32 -13.49 -17.24
N LYS A 295 0.19 -14.51 -16.54
CA LYS A 295 -0.41 -15.85 -16.48
C LYS A 295 -1.16 -16.01 -15.16
N ILE A 296 -2.42 -16.42 -15.22
CA ILE A 296 -3.26 -16.65 -14.04
C ILE A 296 -3.94 -18.02 -14.09
N ILE A 297 -3.99 -18.71 -12.94
CA ILE A 297 -4.69 -19.98 -12.78
C ILE A 297 -6.14 -19.67 -12.41
N LEU A 298 -7.01 -19.72 -13.42
CA LEU A 298 -8.43 -19.38 -13.25
C LEU A 298 -9.34 -20.40 -13.93
N SER A 299 -8.94 -21.09 -15.01
CA SER A 299 -9.83 -21.94 -15.82
C SER A 299 -10.64 -22.95 -15.01
N LYS A 300 -10.01 -23.57 -14.00
CA LYS A 300 -10.63 -24.59 -13.14
C LYS A 300 -11.07 -24.05 -11.77
N ARG A 301 -10.82 -22.78 -11.45
CA ARG A 301 -11.03 -22.20 -10.11
C ARG A 301 -12.44 -21.63 -9.96
N LYS A 302 -13.46 -22.49 -9.91
CA LYS A 302 -14.87 -22.07 -9.88
C LYS A 302 -15.45 -21.81 -8.47
N GLY A 303 -14.69 -22.05 -7.40
CA GLY A 303 -15.16 -21.97 -6.02
C GLY A 303 -15.67 -20.58 -5.61
N PHE A 304 -14.98 -19.51 -6.02
CA PHE A 304 -15.40 -18.14 -5.71
C PHE A 304 -16.71 -17.76 -6.42
N VAL A 305 -16.94 -18.29 -7.64
CA VAL A 305 -18.18 -18.10 -8.38
C VAL A 305 -19.36 -18.74 -7.66
N ARG A 306 -19.17 -19.98 -7.16
CA ARG A 306 -20.18 -20.65 -6.33
C ARG A 306 -20.57 -19.80 -5.11
N ILE A 307 -19.60 -19.22 -4.41
CA ILE A 307 -19.84 -18.37 -3.24
C ILE A 307 -20.61 -17.10 -3.61
N ALA A 308 -20.27 -16.45 -4.73
CA ALA A 308 -21.02 -15.30 -5.22
C ALA A 308 -22.48 -15.65 -5.50
N ILE A 309 -22.75 -16.77 -6.18
CA ILE A 309 -24.12 -17.23 -6.47
C ILE A 309 -24.88 -17.56 -5.17
N MET A 310 -24.26 -18.30 -4.24
CA MET A 310 -24.89 -18.64 -2.95
C MET A 310 -25.31 -17.40 -2.15
N THR A 311 -24.51 -16.33 -2.22
CA THR A 311 -24.71 -15.11 -1.44
C THR A 311 -25.47 -14.01 -2.18
N GLY A 312 -25.63 -14.13 -3.51
CA GLY A 312 -26.15 -13.05 -4.36
C GLY A 312 -25.21 -11.85 -4.45
N SER A 313 -23.94 -12.01 -4.08
CA SER A 313 -22.96 -10.92 -4.10
C SER A 313 -22.42 -10.72 -5.52
N PRO A 314 -22.45 -9.50 -6.10
CA PRO A 314 -21.82 -9.26 -7.38
C PRO A 314 -20.32 -9.59 -7.35
N LEU A 315 -19.85 -10.19 -8.44
CA LEU A 315 -18.44 -10.49 -8.64
C LEU A 315 -17.75 -9.27 -9.22
N VAL A 316 -16.69 -8.81 -8.57
CA VAL A 316 -15.89 -7.67 -9.05
C VAL A 316 -14.52 -8.18 -9.48
N PRO A 317 -14.16 -8.13 -10.78
CA PRO A 317 -12.82 -8.47 -11.23
C PRO A 317 -11.83 -7.41 -10.74
N VAL A 318 -10.71 -7.83 -10.16
CA VAL A 318 -9.62 -6.95 -9.73
C VAL A 318 -8.32 -7.45 -10.34
N TYR A 319 -7.56 -6.57 -10.97
CA TYR A 319 -6.25 -6.89 -11.55
C TYR A 319 -5.15 -5.97 -11.02
N SER A 320 -4.05 -6.55 -10.54
CA SER A 320 -2.88 -5.88 -9.96
C SER A 320 -1.72 -5.90 -10.96
N PHE A 321 -1.51 -4.80 -11.69
CA PHE A 321 -0.36 -4.64 -12.58
C PHE A 321 0.92 -4.41 -11.77
N GLY A 322 2.04 -4.98 -12.22
CA GLY A 322 3.35 -4.87 -11.56
C GLY A 322 3.60 -5.88 -10.43
N GLU A 323 2.57 -6.60 -9.99
CA GLU A 323 2.63 -7.55 -8.87
C GLU A 323 3.69 -8.66 -9.11
N VAL A 324 3.70 -9.25 -10.31
CA VAL A 324 4.59 -10.36 -10.69
C VAL A 324 6.06 -9.95 -10.82
N ASP A 325 6.33 -8.65 -10.94
CA ASP A 325 7.68 -8.10 -11.13
C ASP A 325 8.36 -7.77 -9.79
N THR A 326 7.60 -7.79 -8.68
CA THR A 326 8.09 -7.42 -7.35
C THR A 326 9.12 -8.41 -6.79
N MET A 327 8.99 -9.69 -7.14
CA MET A 327 9.85 -10.75 -6.64
C MET A 327 10.16 -11.73 -7.78
N PRO A 328 11.18 -11.44 -8.60
CA PRO A 328 11.65 -12.40 -9.59
C PRO A 328 11.99 -13.71 -8.91
N GLN A 329 11.69 -14.83 -9.55
CA GLN A 329 12.04 -16.15 -9.02
C GLN A 329 13.11 -16.83 -9.88
N LEU A 330 13.85 -17.75 -9.27
CA LEU A 330 14.79 -18.60 -10.00
C LEU A 330 14.04 -19.39 -11.08
N HIS A 331 14.64 -19.50 -12.27
CA HIS A 331 14.03 -20.18 -13.40
C HIS A 331 13.71 -21.65 -13.06
N ASN A 332 12.44 -22.01 -13.15
CA ASN A 332 11.88 -23.31 -12.76
C ASN A 332 10.90 -23.81 -13.83
N PRO A 333 11.34 -24.09 -15.08
CA PRO A 333 10.41 -24.53 -16.12
C PRO A 333 9.71 -25.85 -15.75
N PRO A 334 8.49 -26.11 -16.27
CA PRO A 334 7.83 -27.41 -16.13
C PRO A 334 8.76 -28.58 -16.45
N GLY A 335 8.78 -29.60 -15.60
CA GLY A 335 9.67 -30.75 -15.74
C GLY A 335 11.12 -30.55 -15.27
N SER A 336 11.50 -29.39 -14.75
CA SER A 336 12.80 -29.22 -14.06
C SER A 336 12.80 -29.92 -12.69
N ALA A 337 14.00 -30.25 -12.18
CA ALA A 337 14.14 -30.84 -10.84
C ALA A 337 13.60 -29.90 -9.74
N LEU A 338 13.87 -28.59 -9.87
CA LEU A 338 13.35 -27.57 -8.97
C LEU A 338 11.81 -27.54 -9.01
N ARG A 339 11.20 -27.53 -10.19
CA ARG A 339 9.74 -27.56 -10.34
C ARG A 339 9.13 -28.79 -9.67
N ARG A 340 9.68 -29.98 -9.91
CA ARG A 340 9.19 -31.23 -9.29
C ARG A 340 9.23 -31.16 -7.76
N PHE A 341 10.32 -30.65 -7.19
CA PHE A 341 10.43 -30.46 -5.74
C PHE A 341 9.38 -29.46 -5.22
N GLN A 342 9.22 -28.32 -5.89
CA GLN A 342 8.26 -27.30 -5.49
C GLN A 342 6.82 -27.79 -5.55
N GLU A 343 6.47 -28.58 -6.58
CA GLU A 343 5.14 -29.18 -6.73
C GLU A 343 4.88 -30.25 -5.67
N TRP A 344 5.84 -31.14 -5.43
CA TRP A 344 5.76 -32.13 -4.35
C TRP A 344 5.58 -31.46 -2.98
N PHE A 345 6.36 -30.42 -2.67
CA PHE A 345 6.24 -29.70 -1.40
C PHE A 345 4.89 -28.98 -1.27
N ARG A 346 4.40 -28.39 -2.36
CA ARG A 346 3.07 -27.76 -2.41
C ARG A 346 1.96 -28.78 -2.18
N GLU A 347 2.05 -29.96 -2.79
CA GLU A 347 1.06 -31.03 -2.60
C GLU A 347 1.05 -31.55 -1.16
N LEU A 348 2.24 -31.61 -0.54
CA LEU A 348 2.38 -32.02 0.85
C LEU A 348 1.87 -30.97 1.86
N THR A 349 2.15 -29.69 1.62
CA THR A 349 2.01 -28.63 2.65
C THR A 349 0.96 -27.56 2.31
N GLY A 350 0.48 -27.51 1.06
CA GLY A 350 -0.36 -26.43 0.54
C GLY A 350 0.39 -25.12 0.25
N VAL A 351 1.70 -25.06 0.47
CA VAL A 351 2.54 -23.86 0.28
C VAL A 351 3.55 -24.09 -0.84
N SER A 352 3.75 -23.10 -1.71
CA SER A 352 4.76 -23.19 -2.77
C SER A 352 6.07 -22.53 -2.35
N PRO A 353 7.17 -23.28 -2.20
CA PRO A 353 8.45 -22.71 -1.81
C PRO A 353 9.06 -22.02 -3.03
N VAL A 354 9.09 -20.69 -3.04
CA VAL A 354 9.69 -19.93 -4.15
C VAL A 354 11.02 -19.33 -3.74
N LEU A 355 12.05 -19.63 -4.53
CA LEU A 355 13.36 -19.03 -4.39
C LEU A 355 13.37 -17.72 -5.16
N THR A 356 13.29 -16.61 -4.43
CA THR A 356 13.24 -15.26 -4.99
C THR A 356 14.63 -14.67 -5.19
N LEU A 357 14.80 -13.98 -6.31
CA LEU A 357 15.98 -13.21 -6.70
C LEU A 357 15.70 -11.73 -6.37
N GLY A 358 15.88 -11.36 -5.11
CA GLY A 358 15.76 -9.98 -4.64
C GLY A 358 17.11 -9.30 -4.40
N ASN A 359 17.05 -8.07 -3.89
CA ASN A 359 18.24 -7.36 -3.42
C ASN A 359 18.72 -7.99 -2.09
N GLY A 360 20.03 -8.26 -1.95
CA GLY A 360 20.60 -8.95 -0.80
C GLY A 360 22.13 -8.78 -0.71
N MET A 361 22.75 -9.33 0.33
CA MET A 361 24.21 -9.21 0.55
C MET A 361 25.05 -9.87 -0.55
N LYS A 362 24.52 -10.88 -1.25
CA LYS A 362 25.10 -11.42 -2.48
C LYS A 362 24.25 -10.97 -3.66
N LYS A 363 24.87 -10.47 -4.73
CA LYS A 363 24.18 -10.23 -6.02
C LYS A 363 23.46 -11.54 -6.40
N ASN A 364 22.14 -11.47 -6.56
CA ASN A 364 21.24 -12.51 -7.08
C ASN A 364 20.54 -13.45 -6.08
N LEU A 365 20.68 -13.29 -4.75
CA LEU A 365 19.86 -14.03 -3.77
C LEU A 365 19.53 -13.09 -2.60
N GLY A 366 18.27 -12.65 -2.52
CA GLY A 366 17.86 -11.66 -1.55
C GLY A 366 16.37 -11.69 -1.26
N ILE A 367 16.01 -11.41 -0.01
CA ILE A 367 14.61 -11.35 0.46
C ILE A 367 13.98 -9.97 0.26
N VAL A 368 14.76 -8.95 -0.14
CA VAL A 368 14.27 -7.60 -0.35
C VAL A 368 13.58 -7.55 -1.72
N PRO A 369 12.25 -7.32 -1.79
CA PRO A 369 11.53 -7.24 -3.05
C PRO A 369 12.01 -6.07 -3.90
N LEU A 370 11.81 -6.13 -5.22
CA LEU A 370 12.11 -5.02 -6.11
C LEU A 370 11.08 -3.89 -5.94
N ARG A 371 11.55 -2.64 -6.13
CA ARG A 371 10.69 -1.46 -6.14
C ARG A 371 10.05 -1.29 -7.52
N VAL A 372 8.89 -1.90 -7.69
CA VAL A 372 8.09 -1.80 -8.92
C VAL A 372 6.75 -1.14 -8.58
N PRO A 373 6.28 -0.15 -9.38
CA PRO A 373 4.94 0.39 -9.26
C PRO A 373 3.86 -0.69 -9.33
N ILE A 374 2.92 -0.70 -8.38
CA ILE A 374 1.78 -1.63 -8.38
C ILE A 374 0.47 -0.86 -8.57
N HIS A 375 -0.31 -1.24 -9.58
CA HIS A 375 -1.61 -0.61 -9.87
C HIS A 375 -2.74 -1.63 -9.72
N VAL A 376 -3.50 -1.51 -8.63
CA VAL A 376 -4.66 -2.37 -8.34
C VAL A 376 -5.88 -1.75 -9.01
N VAL A 377 -6.34 -2.34 -10.11
CA VAL A 377 -7.49 -1.88 -10.88
C VAL A 377 -8.73 -2.69 -10.47
N VAL A 378 -9.74 -2.00 -9.95
CA VAL A 378 -11.03 -2.60 -9.55
C VAL A 378 -12.04 -2.37 -10.66
N GLY A 379 -12.51 -3.46 -11.27
CA GLY A 379 -13.47 -3.47 -12.36
C GLY A 379 -14.91 -3.16 -11.96
N ALA A 380 -15.81 -3.20 -12.95
CA ALA A 380 -17.25 -3.07 -12.73
C ALA A 380 -17.85 -4.35 -12.12
N PRO A 381 -18.90 -4.24 -11.28
CA PRO A 381 -19.56 -5.40 -10.71
C PRO A 381 -20.32 -6.20 -11.79
N ILE A 382 -20.14 -7.52 -11.75
CA ILE A 382 -20.91 -8.48 -12.54
C ILE A 382 -22.09 -8.92 -11.69
N GLU A 383 -23.29 -8.62 -12.17
CA GLU A 383 -24.53 -8.99 -11.47
C GLU A 383 -24.70 -10.50 -11.35
N VAL A 384 -25.12 -10.93 -10.15
CA VAL A 384 -25.28 -12.33 -9.79
C VAL A 384 -26.68 -12.54 -9.20
N LYS A 385 -27.43 -13.48 -9.78
CA LYS A 385 -28.69 -13.94 -9.21
C LYS A 385 -28.40 -14.93 -8.08
N GLN A 386 -29.01 -14.73 -6.92
CA GLN A 386 -28.80 -15.62 -5.79
C GLN A 386 -29.44 -16.99 -6.04
N ASN A 387 -28.66 -18.06 -5.82
CA ASN A 387 -29.16 -19.44 -5.73
C ASN A 387 -28.39 -20.16 -4.60
N PRO A 388 -29.05 -20.58 -3.51
CA PRO A 388 -28.42 -21.32 -2.41
C PRO A 388 -27.74 -22.63 -2.82
N GLU A 389 -28.22 -23.25 -3.90
CA GLU A 389 -27.69 -24.51 -4.46
C GLU A 389 -27.34 -24.30 -5.94
N PRO A 390 -26.21 -23.61 -6.24
CA PRO A 390 -25.84 -23.29 -7.62
C PRO A 390 -25.66 -24.54 -8.47
N THR A 391 -26.27 -24.57 -9.66
CA THR A 391 -26.03 -25.67 -10.60
C THR A 391 -24.67 -25.51 -11.29
N PRO A 392 -24.06 -26.60 -11.80
CA PRO A 392 -22.81 -26.51 -12.57
C PRO A 392 -22.91 -25.54 -13.76
N GLU A 393 -24.06 -25.49 -14.44
CA GLU A 393 -24.28 -24.65 -15.61
C GLU A 393 -24.32 -23.16 -15.24
N GLU A 394 -24.97 -22.80 -14.12
CA GLU A 394 -24.97 -21.43 -13.61
C GLU A 394 -23.57 -20.96 -13.25
N VAL A 395 -22.81 -21.83 -12.58
CA VAL A 395 -21.42 -21.58 -12.20
C VAL A 395 -20.56 -21.39 -13.44
N ASP A 396 -20.72 -22.24 -14.45
CA ASP A 396 -19.91 -22.20 -15.67
C ASP A 396 -20.23 -20.98 -16.53
N ALA A 397 -21.51 -20.62 -16.67
CA ALA A 397 -21.93 -19.43 -17.38
C ALA A 397 -21.40 -18.14 -16.72
N LEU A 398 -21.53 -18.02 -15.39
CA LEU A 398 -21.02 -16.86 -14.67
C LEU A 398 -19.48 -16.82 -14.66
N HIS A 399 -18.82 -17.97 -14.56
CA HIS A 399 -17.36 -18.05 -14.64
C HIS A 399 -16.83 -17.63 -16.02
N ALA A 400 -17.47 -18.06 -17.10
CA ALA A 400 -17.12 -17.63 -18.46
C ALA A 400 -17.30 -16.12 -18.64
N ARG A 401 -18.41 -15.56 -18.15
CA ARG A 401 -18.63 -14.10 -18.13
C ARG A 401 -17.57 -13.38 -17.31
N TYR A 402 -17.22 -13.90 -16.13
CA TYR A 402 -16.17 -13.35 -15.29
C TYR A 402 -14.81 -13.31 -16.00
N GLN A 403 -14.41 -14.40 -16.66
CA GLN A 403 -13.18 -14.44 -17.44
C GLN A 403 -13.16 -13.39 -18.55
N HIS A 404 -14.28 -13.25 -19.28
CA HIS A 404 -14.41 -12.23 -20.32
C HIS A 404 -14.23 -10.81 -19.77
N GLU A 405 -14.93 -10.46 -18.69
CA GLU A 405 -14.83 -9.13 -18.08
C GLU A 405 -13.45 -8.87 -17.47
N LEU A 406 -12.77 -9.90 -16.93
CA LEU A 406 -11.40 -9.76 -16.43
C LEU A 406 -10.40 -9.47 -17.57
N VAL A 407 -10.50 -10.18 -18.69
CA VAL A 407 -9.66 -9.94 -19.88
C VAL A 407 -9.92 -8.54 -20.44
N LYS A 408 -11.18 -8.14 -20.55
CA LYS A 408 -11.57 -6.79 -20.96
C LYS A 408 -11.01 -5.71 -20.03
N LEU A 409 -11.08 -5.92 -18.70
CA LEU A 409 -10.51 -5.01 -17.71
C LEU A 409 -9.00 -4.88 -17.90
N PHE A 410 -8.31 -5.99 -18.12
CA PHE A 410 -6.87 -6.03 -18.38
C PHE A 410 -6.52 -5.25 -19.66
N ASP A 411 -7.17 -5.56 -20.79
CA ASP A 411 -6.88 -4.93 -22.08
C ASP A 411 -7.14 -3.42 -22.07
N ALA A 412 -8.18 -2.97 -21.36
CA ALA A 412 -8.49 -1.55 -21.22
C ALA A 412 -7.41 -0.76 -20.45
N HIS A 413 -6.60 -1.42 -19.62
CA HIS A 413 -5.65 -0.76 -18.72
C HIS A 413 -4.18 -1.11 -18.98
N LYS A 414 -3.88 -2.15 -19.77
CA LYS A 414 -2.51 -2.60 -20.03
C LYS A 414 -1.63 -1.51 -20.63
N HIS A 415 -2.14 -0.69 -21.55
CA HIS A 415 -1.38 0.41 -22.15
C HIS A 415 -0.97 1.51 -21.17
N LYS A 416 -1.64 1.58 -20.02
CA LYS A 416 -1.34 2.57 -18.97
C LYS A 416 -0.42 2.03 -17.89
N TYR A 417 -0.55 0.74 -17.54
CA TYR A 417 0.07 0.19 -16.33
C TYR A 417 0.98 -1.02 -16.56
N ALA A 418 0.91 -1.70 -17.70
CA ALA A 418 1.84 -2.80 -18.00
C ALA A 418 3.19 -2.23 -18.45
N ALA A 419 4.29 -2.87 -18.04
CA ALA A 419 5.63 -2.43 -18.41
C ALA A 419 5.92 -2.54 -19.93
N ASN A 420 5.34 -3.55 -20.59
CA ASN A 420 5.45 -3.74 -22.03
C ASN A 420 4.05 -4.02 -22.64
N PRO A 421 3.26 -2.97 -22.90
CA PRO A 421 1.85 -3.13 -23.24
C PRO A 421 1.59 -3.81 -24.58
N GLU A 422 2.47 -3.65 -25.57
CA GLU A 422 2.32 -4.25 -26.91
C GLU A 422 2.39 -5.78 -26.86
N ASN A 423 3.22 -6.32 -25.96
CA ASN A 423 3.37 -7.76 -25.77
C ASN A 423 2.55 -8.29 -24.58
N ALA A 424 1.88 -7.41 -23.82
CA ALA A 424 1.12 -7.78 -22.66
C ALA A 424 -0.20 -8.46 -23.07
N ARG A 425 -0.31 -9.75 -22.76
CA ARG A 425 -1.54 -10.54 -22.92
C ARG A 425 -1.82 -11.32 -21.65
N LEU A 426 -3.04 -11.15 -21.12
CA LEU A 426 -3.53 -11.99 -20.02
C LEU A 426 -3.78 -13.40 -20.56
N VAL A 427 -3.06 -14.37 -20.00
CA VAL A 427 -3.18 -15.79 -20.32
C VAL A 427 -3.86 -16.47 -19.15
N VAL A 428 -5.07 -16.96 -19.39
CA VAL A 428 -5.85 -17.73 -18.42
C VAL A 428 -5.53 -19.21 -18.60
N ILE A 429 -4.98 -19.84 -17.56
CA ILE A 429 -4.64 -21.28 -17.50
C ILE A 429 -5.53 -22.04 -16.51
#